data_AF-A0A645CLK9-F1
#
_entry.id   AF-A0A645CLK9-F1
#
_cell.length_a   1.000
_cell.length_b   1.000
_cell.length_c   1.000
_cell.angle_alpha   90.00
_cell.angle_beta   90.00
_cell.angle_gamma   90.00
#
_symmetry.space_group_name_H-M   'P 1'
#
loop_
_entity.id
_entity.type
_entity.pdbx_description
1 polymer ?
#
loop_
_entity_poly.entity_id
_entity_poly.type
_entity_poly.pdbx_seq_one_letter_code
_entity_poly.pdbx_strand_id
1 'polypeptide(L)'
;MQGWHCGGTANNNYIGFEICEDDLTDSTYFNKVYHEAVELCVYLCKQFNLTEKNIICHSEGHELGIASNHSDVMHWFPKHGKSMDTFRADVKAGLAGSTITEIKSDFKPYSVKVSIPSLNIRKGPGIDYDKTGKYTGIGTFTIVEEQNGKGATKWGRLKSGLGWISLDYADKV
;
A
#
# COMPACT_ATOMS: atom_id res chain seq x y z
N MET A 1 -13.73 -28.75 3.01
CA MET A 1 -14.04 -28.41 1.59
C MET A 1 -12.82 -27.69 1.04
N GLN A 2 -12.38 -28.01 -0.17
CA GLN A 2 -11.24 -27.37 -0.84
C GLN A 2 -11.76 -26.39 -1.89
N GLY A 3 -11.00 -25.31 -2.12
CA GLY A 3 -11.29 -24.33 -3.18
C GLY A 3 -10.58 -24.69 -4.49
N TRP A 4 -11.15 -24.29 -5.61
CA TRP A 4 -10.47 -24.28 -6.90
C TRP A 4 -9.95 -22.87 -7.16
N HIS A 5 -8.71 -22.61 -6.75
CA HIS A 5 -8.16 -21.26 -6.71
C HIS A 5 -6.91 -21.10 -7.58
N CYS A 6 -5.95 -22.03 -7.51
CA CYS A 6 -4.65 -21.86 -8.16
C CYS A 6 -4.46 -22.74 -9.41
N GLY A 7 -5.45 -23.56 -9.80
CA GLY A 7 -5.39 -24.36 -11.04
C GLY A 7 -4.35 -25.50 -11.05
N GLY A 8 -3.90 -25.99 -9.88
CA GLY A 8 -2.92 -27.07 -9.79
C GLY A 8 -3.00 -27.86 -8.47
N THR A 9 -1.96 -28.63 -8.14
CA THR A 9 -1.94 -29.48 -6.93
C THR A 9 -2.04 -28.67 -5.63
N ALA A 10 -1.69 -27.38 -5.65
CA ALA A 10 -1.86 -26.49 -4.52
C ALA A 10 -3.34 -26.28 -4.13
N ASN A 11 -4.33 -26.54 -5.02
CA ASN A 11 -5.76 -26.55 -4.66
C ASN A 11 -6.07 -27.50 -3.49
N ASN A 12 -5.26 -28.55 -3.32
CA ASN A 12 -5.49 -29.57 -2.31
C ASN A 12 -4.89 -29.21 -0.93
N ASN A 13 -3.84 -28.37 -0.90
CA ASN A 13 -2.97 -28.23 0.27
C ASN A 13 -2.65 -26.77 0.65
N TYR A 14 -3.21 -25.78 -0.08
CA TYR A 14 -3.04 -24.36 0.20
C TYR A 14 -4.38 -23.67 0.46
N ILE A 15 -4.33 -22.65 1.31
CA ILE A 15 -5.41 -21.69 1.50
C ILE A 15 -5.24 -20.61 0.43
N GLY A 16 -6.24 -20.47 -0.45
CA GLY A 16 -6.32 -19.36 -1.41
C GLY A 16 -7.14 -18.20 -0.84
N PHE A 17 -6.72 -16.97 -1.10
CA PHE A 17 -7.49 -15.76 -0.85
C PHE A 17 -7.27 -14.76 -1.98
N GLU A 18 -8.25 -13.88 -2.19
CA GLU A 18 -8.23 -12.87 -3.24
C GLU A 18 -8.05 -11.48 -2.65
N ILE A 19 -7.30 -10.63 -3.35
CA ILE A 19 -7.20 -9.19 -3.05
C ILE A 19 -7.99 -8.46 -4.13
N CYS A 20 -9.08 -7.79 -3.78
CA CYS A 20 -9.88 -7.07 -4.77
C CYS A 20 -9.07 -5.92 -5.38
N GLU A 21 -8.96 -5.92 -6.70
CA GLU A 21 -8.23 -4.90 -7.46
C GLU A 21 -9.11 -3.70 -7.80
N ASP A 22 -8.48 -2.53 -7.92
CA ASP A 22 -9.03 -1.33 -8.56
C ASP A 22 -8.63 -1.29 -10.05
N ASP A 23 -8.39 -0.10 -10.60
CA ASP A 23 -7.79 0.07 -11.94
C ASP A 23 -6.25 -0.05 -11.95
N LEU A 24 -5.66 -0.56 -10.86
CA LEU A 24 -4.24 -0.75 -10.61
C LEU A 24 -3.46 0.55 -10.36
N THR A 25 -4.14 1.66 -10.04
CA THR A 25 -3.49 2.97 -9.94
C THR A 25 -3.74 3.71 -8.62
N ASP A 26 -4.81 3.41 -7.88
CA ASP A 26 -5.11 4.08 -6.61
C ASP A 26 -4.26 3.52 -5.47
N SER A 27 -3.14 4.20 -5.20
CA SER A 27 -2.26 3.89 -4.07
C SER A 27 -2.97 3.91 -2.72
N THR A 28 -4.03 4.70 -2.53
CA THR A 28 -4.77 4.73 -1.26
C THR A 28 -5.57 3.45 -1.08
N TYR A 29 -6.23 2.99 -2.14
CA TYR A 29 -6.96 1.74 -2.15
C TYR A 29 -6.01 0.55 -2.00
N PHE A 30 -4.94 0.51 -2.81
CA PHE A 30 -3.89 -0.51 -2.72
C PHE A 30 -3.36 -0.65 -1.30
N ASN A 31 -2.97 0.45 -0.65
CA ASN A 31 -2.41 0.42 0.70
C ASN A 31 -3.39 -0.17 1.73
N LYS A 32 -4.70 0.08 1.58
CA LYS A 32 -5.71 -0.52 2.46
C LYS A 32 -5.79 -2.02 2.24
N VAL A 33 -6.01 -2.48 1.02
CA VAL A 33 -6.20 -3.92 0.76
C VAL A 33 -4.91 -4.72 0.97
N TYR A 34 -3.75 -4.12 0.71
CA TYR A 34 -2.45 -4.71 1.03
C TYR A 34 -2.28 -4.91 2.55
N HIS A 35 -2.66 -3.92 3.35
CA HIS A 35 -2.61 -4.01 4.81
C HIS A 35 -3.53 -5.12 5.33
N GLU A 36 -4.79 -5.18 4.86
CA GLU A 36 -5.73 -6.24 5.22
C GLU A 36 -5.20 -7.63 4.81
N ALA A 37 -4.57 -7.76 3.64
CA ALA A 37 -3.95 -9.00 3.19
C ALA A 37 -2.79 -9.43 4.10
N VAL A 38 -1.94 -8.49 4.55
CA VAL A 38 -0.89 -8.77 5.54
C VAL A 38 -1.50 -9.24 6.86
N GLU A 39 -2.52 -8.55 7.38
CA GLU A 39 -3.18 -8.94 8.63
C GLU A 39 -3.82 -10.33 8.55
N LEU A 40 -4.50 -10.63 7.44
CA LEU A 40 -5.05 -11.95 7.18
C LEU A 40 -3.97 -13.02 7.16
N CYS A 41 -2.86 -12.80 6.44
CA CYS A 41 -1.75 -13.74 6.41
C CYS A 41 -1.12 -13.95 7.79
N VAL A 42 -0.94 -12.89 8.59
CA VAL A 42 -0.46 -13.01 9.98
C VAL A 42 -1.43 -13.84 10.83
N TYR A 43 -2.73 -13.59 10.71
CA TYR A 43 -3.75 -14.37 11.40
C TYR A 43 -3.67 -15.85 11.01
N LEU A 44 -3.68 -16.17 9.71
CA LEU A 44 -3.60 -17.54 9.20
C LEU A 44 -2.30 -18.24 9.63
N CYS A 45 -1.16 -17.55 9.57
CA CYS A 45 0.10 -18.09 10.05
C CYS A 45 0.03 -18.47 11.54
N LYS A 46 -0.57 -17.63 12.39
CA LYS A 46 -0.78 -17.96 13.81
C LYS A 46 -1.75 -19.13 14.00
N GLN A 47 -2.87 -19.16 13.28
CA GLN A 47 -3.88 -20.22 13.42
C GLN A 47 -3.35 -21.59 13.01
N PHE A 48 -2.55 -21.66 11.95
CA PHE A 48 -2.09 -22.91 11.36
C PHE A 48 -0.63 -23.24 11.64
N ASN A 49 0.02 -22.48 12.53
CA ASN A 49 1.45 -22.63 12.86
C ASN A 49 2.36 -22.59 11.61
N LEU A 50 2.10 -21.62 10.73
CA LEU A 50 2.87 -21.35 9.53
C LEU A 50 3.73 -20.09 9.73
N THR A 51 4.62 -19.83 8.76
CA THR A 51 5.49 -18.66 8.72
C THR A 51 5.31 -17.88 7.42
N GLU A 52 5.91 -16.70 7.32
CA GLU A 52 5.91 -15.91 6.08
C GLU A 52 6.45 -16.69 4.87
N LYS A 53 7.31 -17.68 5.11
CA LYS A 53 7.92 -18.51 4.06
C LYS A 53 6.92 -19.46 3.40
N ASN A 54 5.76 -19.68 4.00
CA ASN A 54 4.70 -20.52 3.44
C ASN A 54 3.81 -19.76 2.46
N ILE A 55 3.99 -18.45 2.31
CA ILE A 55 3.16 -17.58 1.49
C ILE A 55 3.79 -17.43 0.10
N ILE A 56 3.04 -17.84 -0.92
CA ILE A 56 3.42 -17.75 -2.33
C ILE A 56 2.30 -17.07 -3.12
N CYS A 57 2.65 -16.33 -4.17
CA CYS A 57 1.68 -15.89 -5.18
C CYS A 57 1.48 -16.94 -6.27
N HIS A 58 0.58 -16.67 -7.22
CA HIS A 58 0.26 -17.61 -8.30
C HIS A 58 1.46 -17.85 -9.22
N SER A 59 2.25 -16.81 -9.52
CA SER A 59 3.45 -16.94 -10.36
C SER A 59 4.53 -17.79 -9.69
N GLU A 60 4.78 -17.62 -8.39
CA GLU A 60 5.70 -18.48 -7.61
C GLU A 60 5.17 -19.92 -7.56
N GLY A 61 3.86 -20.11 -7.42
CA GLY A 61 3.23 -21.43 -7.50
C GLY A 61 3.40 -22.10 -8.87
N HIS A 62 3.39 -21.31 -9.96
CA HIS A 62 3.65 -21.81 -11.31
C HIS A 62 5.11 -22.26 -11.46
N GLU A 63 6.06 -21.46 -10.99
CA GLU A 63 7.49 -21.81 -10.99
C GLU A 63 7.78 -23.10 -10.21
N LEU A 64 7.03 -23.36 -9.15
CA LEU A 64 7.08 -24.60 -8.37
C LEU A 64 6.32 -25.78 -9.02
N GLY A 65 5.60 -25.55 -10.13
CA GLY A 65 4.82 -26.58 -10.84
C GLY A 65 3.53 -27.01 -10.12
N ILE A 66 3.04 -26.21 -9.18
CA ILE A 66 1.87 -26.54 -8.34
C ILE A 66 0.65 -25.65 -8.61
N ALA A 67 0.79 -24.63 -9.47
CA ALA A 67 -0.27 -23.71 -9.87
C ALA A 67 -0.24 -23.41 -11.40
N SER A 68 -1.35 -22.88 -11.92
CA SER A 68 -1.44 -22.38 -13.30
C SER A 68 -0.58 -21.12 -13.50
N ASN A 69 -0.31 -20.76 -14.77
CA ASN A 69 0.56 -19.63 -15.11
C ASN A 69 -0.17 -18.27 -15.05
N HIS A 70 -0.84 -17.98 -13.93
CA HIS A 70 -1.35 -16.64 -13.68
C HIS A 70 -0.27 -15.79 -13.00
N SER A 71 -0.34 -14.49 -13.25
CA SER A 71 0.71 -13.54 -12.86
C SER A 71 0.37 -12.76 -11.60
N ASP A 72 -0.83 -12.89 -11.04
CA ASP A 72 -1.20 -12.19 -9.82
C ASP A 72 -0.31 -12.64 -8.65
N VAL A 73 0.13 -11.73 -7.78
CA VAL A 73 -0.13 -10.28 -7.74
C VAL A 73 0.93 -9.43 -8.47
N MET A 74 1.79 -10.07 -9.26
CA MET A 74 2.99 -9.46 -9.86
C MET A 74 2.69 -8.42 -10.95
N HIS A 75 1.47 -8.37 -11.48
CA HIS A 75 1.04 -7.28 -12.36
C HIS A 75 0.67 -5.99 -11.61
N TRP A 76 0.40 -6.07 -10.30
CA TRP A 76 -0.09 -4.95 -9.49
C TRP A 76 0.93 -4.48 -8.46
N PHE A 77 1.50 -5.37 -7.64
CA PHE A 77 2.41 -5.02 -6.55
C PHE A 77 3.59 -4.13 -6.99
N PRO A 78 4.29 -4.43 -8.11
CA PRO A 78 5.41 -3.58 -8.56
C PRO A 78 5.01 -2.15 -8.91
N LYS A 79 3.76 -1.91 -9.34
CA LYS A 79 3.26 -0.55 -9.64
C LYS A 79 3.18 0.33 -8.40
N HIS A 80 3.04 -0.27 -7.22
CA HIS A 80 3.04 0.40 -5.92
C HIS A 80 4.33 0.20 -5.13
N GLY A 81 5.42 -0.21 -5.80
CA GLY A 81 6.73 -0.39 -5.17
C GLY A 81 6.79 -1.56 -4.18
N LYS A 82 5.88 -2.53 -4.30
CA LYS A 82 5.83 -3.75 -3.49
C LYS A 82 6.23 -4.97 -4.31
N SER A 83 6.58 -6.04 -3.61
CA SER A 83 6.86 -7.38 -4.13
C SER A 83 6.39 -8.44 -3.13
N MET A 84 6.38 -9.71 -3.54
CA MET A 84 6.12 -10.82 -2.61
C MET A 84 7.14 -10.89 -1.47
N ASP A 85 8.40 -10.50 -1.70
CA ASP A 85 9.40 -10.42 -0.63
C ASP A 85 9.07 -9.32 0.38
N THR A 86 8.64 -8.14 -0.08
CA THR A 86 8.18 -7.09 0.85
C THR A 86 6.92 -7.53 1.62
N PHE A 87 6.00 -8.24 0.96
CA PHE A 87 4.79 -8.77 1.60
C PHE A 87 5.12 -9.79 2.69
N ARG A 88 6.02 -10.74 2.41
CA ARG A 88 6.51 -11.70 3.41
C ARG A 88 7.25 -11.01 4.55
N ALA A 89 8.03 -9.97 4.27
CA ALA A 89 8.69 -9.18 5.31
C ALA A 89 7.67 -8.48 6.24
N ASP A 90 6.62 -7.88 5.67
CA ASP A 90 5.55 -7.22 6.42
C ASP A 90 4.75 -8.23 7.28
N VAL A 91 4.46 -9.42 6.73
CA VAL A 91 3.85 -10.53 7.50
C VAL A 91 4.76 -10.99 8.64
N LYS A 92 6.06 -11.16 8.37
CA LYS A 92 7.03 -11.55 9.40
C LYS A 92 7.08 -10.54 10.54
N ALA A 93 7.05 -9.24 10.23
CA ALA A 93 6.99 -8.18 11.23
C ALA A 93 5.72 -8.29 12.09
N GLY A 94 4.55 -8.53 11.47
CA GLY A 94 3.30 -8.74 12.21
C GLY A 94 3.26 -10.01 13.07
N LEU A 95 3.98 -11.07 12.65
CA LEU A 95 4.15 -12.28 13.46
C LEU A 95 5.02 -12.04 14.69
N ALA A 96 6.02 -11.16 14.61
CA ALA A 96 6.91 -10.81 15.71
C ALA A 96 6.25 -9.95 16.82
N GLY A 97 4.96 -9.65 16.71
CA GLY A 97 4.23 -8.88 17.71
C GLY A 97 4.40 -7.37 17.60
N SER A 98 5.00 -6.88 16.52
CA SER A 98 4.83 -5.48 16.12
C SER A 98 3.34 -5.26 15.87
N THR A 99 2.71 -4.35 16.60
CA THR A 99 1.33 -3.92 16.34
C THR A 99 1.24 -3.47 14.89
N ILE A 100 0.48 -4.17 14.04
CA ILE A 100 0.40 -3.92 12.59
C ILE A 100 -0.28 -2.57 12.27
N THR A 101 -0.82 -1.90 13.29
CA THR A 101 -1.15 -0.46 13.27
C THR A 101 0.07 0.45 13.08
N GLU A 102 1.29 -0.10 13.11
CA GLU A 102 2.54 0.58 12.75
C GLU A 102 3.26 -0.09 11.56
N ILE A 103 2.56 -0.39 10.45
CA ILE A 103 3.22 -0.18 9.14
C ILE A 103 3.20 1.32 8.87
N LYS A 104 3.86 2.07 9.75
CA LYS A 104 4.30 3.42 9.46
C LYS A 104 5.32 3.25 8.35
N SER A 105 5.01 3.85 7.21
CA SER A 105 6.06 4.39 6.36
C SER A 105 7.18 4.94 7.26
N ASP A 106 8.45 4.58 7.02
CA ASP A 106 9.63 5.16 7.70
C ASP A 106 9.65 6.70 7.62
N PHE A 107 8.74 7.27 6.82
CA PHE A 107 8.36 8.66 6.86
C PHE A 107 8.00 9.12 8.27
N LYS A 108 8.94 9.86 8.87
CA LYS A 108 8.71 10.63 10.09
C LYS A 108 7.84 11.85 9.74
N PRO A 109 6.59 11.92 10.24
CA PRO A 109 5.74 13.07 9.97
C PRO A 109 6.44 14.36 10.41
N TYR A 110 6.32 15.39 9.58
CA TYR A 110 6.90 16.70 9.87
C TYR A 110 5.91 17.80 9.53
N SER A 111 6.16 18.98 10.09
CA SER A 111 5.30 20.13 9.88
C SER A 111 5.82 20.97 8.72
N VAL A 112 4.92 21.53 7.95
CA VAL A 112 5.23 22.53 6.93
C VAL A 112 4.40 23.78 7.17
N LYS A 113 4.99 24.94 6.89
CA LYS A 113 4.30 26.21 6.85
C LYS A 113 3.94 26.55 5.42
N VAL A 114 2.66 26.81 5.18
CA VAL A 114 2.14 27.30 3.89
C VAL A 114 1.79 28.77 4.05
N SER A 115 2.35 29.61 3.20
CA SER A 115 2.09 31.06 3.17
C SER A 115 1.08 31.47 2.09
N ILE A 116 0.59 30.51 1.29
CA ILE A 116 -0.36 30.74 0.21
C ILE A 116 -1.79 30.53 0.73
N PRO A 117 -2.69 31.53 0.64
CA PRO A 117 -4.06 31.41 1.17
C PRO A 117 -4.92 30.41 0.40
N SER A 118 -4.59 30.12 -0.86
CA SER A 118 -5.40 29.28 -1.74
C SER A 118 -4.60 28.14 -2.39
N LEU A 119 -3.64 27.54 -1.67
CA LEU A 119 -2.92 26.37 -2.18
C LEU A 119 -3.90 25.20 -2.34
N ASN A 120 -4.06 24.73 -3.57
CA ASN A 120 -5.02 23.68 -3.91
C ASN A 120 -4.66 22.36 -3.20
N ILE A 121 -5.66 21.68 -2.66
CA ILE A 121 -5.53 20.31 -2.15
C ILE A 121 -6.05 19.36 -3.23
N ARG A 122 -5.26 18.36 -3.61
CA ARG A 122 -5.56 17.38 -4.67
C ARG A 122 -5.82 15.98 -4.12
N LYS A 123 -6.57 15.17 -4.86
CA LYS A 123 -6.88 13.77 -4.48
C LYS A 123 -5.64 12.88 -4.47
N GLY A 124 -4.63 13.20 -5.27
CA GLY A 124 -3.37 12.46 -5.35
C GLY A 124 -2.15 13.38 -5.58
N PRO A 125 -0.94 12.80 -5.57
CA PRO A 125 0.32 13.53 -5.71
C PRO A 125 0.57 13.90 -7.17
N GLY A 126 -0.09 14.95 -7.67
CA GLY A 126 0.14 15.42 -9.04
C GLY A 126 -0.95 16.37 -9.55
N ILE A 127 -0.60 17.22 -10.52
CA ILE A 127 -1.59 18.14 -11.14
C ILE A 127 -2.62 17.45 -12.03
N ASP A 128 -2.35 16.21 -12.41
CA ASP A 128 -3.21 15.26 -13.13
C ASP A 128 -4.30 14.65 -12.25
N TYR A 129 -4.20 14.76 -10.92
CA TYR A 129 -5.28 14.42 -10.00
C TYR A 129 -6.25 15.59 -9.82
N ASP A 130 -7.54 15.25 -9.72
CA ASP A 130 -8.60 16.21 -9.41
C ASP A 130 -8.29 17.03 -8.15
N LYS A 131 -8.73 18.28 -8.17
CA LYS A 131 -8.83 19.10 -6.97
C LYS A 131 -9.93 18.54 -6.07
N THR A 132 -9.75 18.67 -4.76
CA THR A 132 -10.77 18.31 -3.77
C THR A 132 -11.86 19.38 -3.61
N GLY A 133 -11.71 20.53 -4.28
CA GLY A 133 -12.52 21.72 -4.06
C GLY A 133 -12.12 22.53 -2.82
N LYS A 134 -11.15 22.05 -2.04
CA LYS A 134 -10.61 22.73 -0.85
C LYS A 134 -9.20 23.27 -1.10
N TYR A 135 -8.81 24.24 -0.29
CA TYR A 135 -7.47 24.79 -0.23
C TYR A 135 -6.96 24.79 1.22
N THR A 136 -5.64 24.85 1.42
CA THR A 136 -5.05 24.78 2.76
C THR A 136 -5.35 26.01 3.61
N GLY A 137 -5.30 27.21 3.01
CA GLY A 137 -5.12 28.44 3.77
C GLY A 137 -3.66 28.66 4.18
N ILE A 138 -3.40 29.83 4.76
CA ILE A 138 -2.14 30.14 5.43
C ILE A 138 -2.13 29.40 6.77
N GLY A 139 -1.06 28.67 7.07
CA GLY A 139 -0.96 27.96 8.33
C GLY A 139 0.14 26.91 8.36
N THR A 140 0.14 26.11 9.42
CA THR A 140 1.05 24.98 9.60
C THR A 140 0.28 23.68 9.48
N PHE A 141 0.81 22.74 8.69
CA PHE A 141 0.18 21.46 8.38
C PHE A 141 1.16 20.32 8.63
N THR A 142 0.67 19.19 9.14
CA THR A 142 1.50 17.99 9.27
C THR A 142 1.42 17.16 8.00
N ILE A 143 2.58 16.86 7.40
CA ILE A 143 2.73 15.91 6.32
C ILE A 143 2.94 14.53 6.91
N VAL A 144 2.27 13.52 6.36
CA VAL A 144 2.35 12.11 6.81
C VAL A 144 2.85 11.17 5.73
N GLU A 145 3.04 11.67 4.51
CA GLU A 145 3.54 10.91 3.38
C GLU A 145 4.06 11.87 2.30
N GLU A 146 5.10 11.45 1.58
CA GLU A 146 5.66 12.18 0.46
C GLU A 146 5.67 11.28 -0.79
N GLN A 147 5.32 11.84 -1.95
CA GLN A 147 5.42 11.15 -3.24
C GLN A 147 5.92 12.09 -4.34
N ASN A 148 6.56 11.51 -5.35
CA ASN A 148 6.87 12.24 -6.58
C ASN A 148 5.59 12.38 -7.42
N GLY A 149 5.47 13.44 -8.20
CA GLY A 149 4.24 13.71 -8.93
C GLY A 149 4.33 14.88 -9.88
N LYS A 150 3.52 14.88 -10.94
CA LYS A 150 3.57 15.92 -11.97
C LYS A 150 3.27 17.30 -11.38
N GLY A 151 4.07 18.31 -11.73
CA GLY A 151 3.80 19.72 -11.38
C GLY A 151 4.25 20.15 -9.98
N ALA A 152 5.07 19.35 -9.29
CA ALA A 152 5.84 19.78 -8.12
C ALA A 152 7.13 18.94 -8.02
N THR A 153 8.15 19.45 -7.32
CA THR A 153 9.33 18.66 -6.94
C THR A 153 8.93 17.50 -6.03
N LYS A 154 8.01 17.77 -5.10
CA LYS A 154 7.45 16.75 -4.20
C LYS A 154 6.01 17.09 -3.82
N TRP A 155 5.21 16.06 -3.55
CA TRP A 155 3.86 16.17 -3.02
C TRP A 155 3.82 15.61 -1.61
N GLY A 156 3.11 16.31 -0.71
CA GLY A 156 2.93 15.91 0.68
C GLY A 156 1.46 15.63 1.00
N ARG A 157 1.16 14.47 1.59
CA ARG A 157 -0.18 14.13 2.07
C ARG A 157 -0.43 14.76 3.44
N LEU A 158 -1.54 15.47 3.57
CA LEU A 158 -1.95 16.11 4.82
C LEU A 158 -2.42 15.08 5.85
N LYS A 159 -1.98 15.21 7.10
CA LYS A 159 -2.45 14.39 8.25
C LYS A 159 -3.97 14.43 8.43
N SER A 160 -4.61 15.53 8.03
CA SER A 160 -6.06 15.69 8.09
C SER A 160 -6.84 14.75 7.17
N GLY A 161 -6.15 14.06 6.25
CA GLY A 161 -6.79 13.20 5.24
C GLY A 161 -7.46 13.99 4.12
N LEU A 162 -7.33 15.32 4.09
CA LEU A 162 -7.95 16.16 3.07
C LEU A 162 -7.36 15.97 1.67
N GLY A 163 -6.13 15.48 1.56
CA GLY A 163 -5.47 15.20 0.29
C GLY A 163 -4.00 15.62 0.28
N TRP A 164 -3.50 15.92 -0.93
CA TRP A 164 -2.11 16.20 -1.23
C TRP A 164 -1.90 17.67 -1.60
N ILE A 165 -0.77 18.22 -1.18
CA ILE A 165 -0.32 19.58 -1.53
C ILE A 165 1.06 19.51 -2.19
N SER A 166 1.33 20.46 -3.07
CA SER A 166 2.68 20.65 -3.61
C SER A 166 3.57 21.23 -2.52
N LEU A 167 4.70 20.56 -2.25
CA LEU A 167 5.67 20.98 -1.24
C LEU A 167 6.60 22.10 -1.73
N ASP A 168 6.58 22.42 -3.03
CA ASP A 168 7.31 23.57 -3.58
C ASP A 168 6.78 24.90 -3.05
N TYR A 169 5.57 24.89 -2.46
CA TYR A 169 4.91 26.04 -1.87
C TYR A 169 4.80 25.93 -0.33
N ALA A 170 5.60 25.06 0.28
CA ALA A 170 5.56 24.81 1.71
C ALA A 170 6.98 24.70 2.30
N ASP A 171 7.22 25.41 3.40
CA ASP A 171 8.52 25.41 4.08
C ASP A 171 8.47 24.43 5.26
N LYS A 172 9.41 23.49 5.33
CA LYS A 172 9.52 22.56 6.47
C LYS A 172 9.88 23.34 7.75
N VAL A 173 9.18 23.03 8.85
CA VAL A 173 9.36 23.66 10.18
C VAL A 173 9.52 22.63 11.29
#